data_AF-A0A7R9PSF2-F1
#
_entry.id   AF-A0A7R9PSF2-F1
#
_cell.length_a   1.000
_cell.length_b   1.000
_cell.length_c   1.000
_cell.angle_alpha   90.00
_cell.angle_beta   90.00
_cell.angle_gamma   90.00
#
_symmetry.space_group_name_H-M   'P 1'
#
loop_
_entity.id
_entity.type
_entity.pdbx_description
1 polymer ?
#
loop_
_entity_poly.entity_id
_entity_poly.type
_entity_poly.pdbx_seq_one_letter_code
_entity_poly.pdbx_strand_id
1 'polypeptide(L)'
;MWRKTRSRGSLLCHGADPNRNWGYKWGTGGSSSNQCTDTYAGSSAFSEIETRTIANYVTSIASELKIYLSIHSYSQLLLLPYGVRTSVPSNYNTLLDIGQKTADALAVRYGTRYTVGNIVDLL
;
A
#
# COMPACT_ATOMS: atom_id res chain seq x y z
N MET A 1 -10.80 -12.19 -11.76
CA MET A 1 -9.73 -12.72 -10.88
C MET A 1 -9.88 -12.08 -9.50
N TRP A 2 -9.56 -12.79 -8.41
CA TRP A 2 -9.82 -12.33 -7.04
C TRP A 2 -8.66 -11.47 -6.48
N ARG A 3 -8.96 -10.38 -5.76
CA ARG A 3 -7.97 -9.45 -5.15
C ARG A 3 -8.21 -9.15 -3.66
N LYS A 4 -9.47 -9.07 -3.24
CA LYS A 4 -9.87 -8.58 -1.92
C LYS A 4 -9.67 -9.63 -0.80
N THR A 5 -9.92 -9.24 0.44
CA THR A 5 -10.13 -10.20 1.54
C THR A 5 -11.39 -11.04 1.32
N ARG A 6 -11.76 -11.94 2.24
CA ARG A 6 -13.01 -12.76 2.14
C ARG A 6 -14.02 -12.45 3.24
N SER A 7 -13.92 -11.29 3.90
CA SER A 7 -14.88 -10.87 4.92
C SER A 7 -16.31 -10.84 4.36
N ARG A 8 -17.28 -11.17 5.22
CA ARG A 8 -18.70 -11.12 4.86
C ARG A 8 -19.16 -9.67 4.84
N GLY A 9 -19.41 -9.14 3.64
CA GLY A 9 -20.09 -7.86 3.41
C GLY A 9 -21.59 -8.08 3.23
N SER A 10 -22.13 -7.57 2.13
CA SER A 10 -23.53 -7.80 1.71
C SER A 10 -23.75 -9.23 1.20
N LEU A 11 -25.02 -9.55 0.90
CA LEU A 11 -25.43 -10.84 0.32
C LEU A 11 -24.69 -11.21 -0.97
N LEU A 12 -24.23 -10.22 -1.75
CA LEU A 12 -23.65 -10.44 -3.08
C LEU A 12 -22.16 -10.09 -3.15
N CYS A 13 -21.64 -9.32 -2.19
CA CYS A 13 -20.31 -8.72 -2.29
C CYS A 13 -19.50 -8.99 -1.03
N HIS A 14 -18.35 -9.62 -1.22
CA HIS A 14 -17.45 -10.05 -0.15
C HIS A 14 -16.11 -9.31 -0.24
N GLY A 15 -15.51 -9.09 0.94
CA GLY A 15 -14.17 -8.55 1.07
C GLY A 15 -14.05 -7.06 0.83
N ALA A 16 -13.05 -6.48 1.47
CA ALA A 16 -12.52 -5.16 1.20
C ALA A 16 -11.13 -5.27 0.57
N ASP A 17 -10.70 -4.22 -0.10
CA ASP A 17 -9.33 -4.06 -0.57
C ASP A 17 -8.42 -3.81 0.64
N PRO A 18 -7.55 -4.76 1.03
CA PRO A 18 -6.68 -4.59 2.19
C PRO A 18 -5.69 -3.43 2.02
N ASN A 19 -5.40 -3.01 0.78
CA ASN A 19 -4.55 -1.84 0.50
C ASN A 19 -5.33 -0.52 0.38
N ARG A 20 -6.61 -0.50 0.80
CA ARG A 20 -7.42 0.72 1.04
C ARG A 20 -8.02 0.77 2.45
N ASN A 21 -7.77 -0.26 3.27
CA ASN A 21 -8.39 -0.44 4.58
C ASN A 21 -7.54 0.07 5.76
N TRP A 22 -6.49 0.86 5.50
CA TRP A 22 -5.60 1.41 6.52
C TRP A 22 -6.15 2.70 7.14
N GLY A 23 -5.79 2.98 8.40
CA GLY A 23 -6.26 4.17 9.14
C GLY A 23 -5.70 5.51 8.67
N TYR A 24 -4.73 5.52 7.75
CA TYR A 24 -4.18 6.77 7.21
C TYR A 24 -5.07 7.33 6.11
N LYS A 25 -5.77 8.44 6.40
CA LYS A 25 -6.65 9.15 5.43
C LYS A 25 -7.67 8.20 4.75
N TRP A 26 -8.26 7.31 5.55
CA TRP A 26 -9.23 6.34 5.08
C TRP A 26 -10.44 7.02 4.42
N GLY A 27 -10.82 6.54 3.23
CA GLY A 27 -12.02 7.02 2.52
C GLY A 27 -11.92 8.44 1.93
N THR A 28 -10.74 9.07 1.88
CA THR A 28 -10.61 10.45 1.38
C THR A 28 -10.24 10.57 -0.11
N GLY A 29 -10.05 9.46 -0.82
CA GLY A 29 -9.65 9.43 -2.24
C GLY A 29 -9.00 8.11 -2.63
N GLY A 30 -8.96 7.81 -3.94
CA GLY A 30 -8.31 6.60 -4.48
C GLY A 30 -8.94 5.26 -4.06
N SER A 31 -10.10 5.28 -3.41
CA SER A 31 -10.85 4.10 -2.93
C SER A 31 -12.34 4.29 -3.18
N SER A 32 -13.10 3.20 -3.03
CA SER A 32 -14.55 3.18 -3.24
C SER A 32 -15.29 2.86 -1.95
N SER A 33 -16.49 3.44 -1.77
CA SER A 33 -17.46 3.05 -0.74
C SER A 33 -18.42 1.95 -1.19
N ASN A 34 -18.42 1.59 -2.47
CA ASN A 34 -19.25 0.53 -3.02
C ASN A 34 -18.61 -0.85 -2.76
N GLN A 35 -19.28 -1.68 -1.94
CA GLN A 35 -18.82 -3.01 -1.51
C GLN A 35 -18.47 -3.97 -2.66
N CYS A 36 -19.08 -3.78 -3.83
CA CYS A 36 -18.91 -4.67 -4.97
C CYS A 36 -17.70 -4.31 -5.85
N THR A 37 -16.99 -3.22 -5.55
CA THR A 37 -15.80 -2.81 -6.28
C THR A 37 -14.53 -3.46 -5.74
N ASP A 38 -13.52 -3.60 -6.60
CA ASP A 38 -12.21 -4.15 -6.25
C ASP A 38 -11.37 -3.21 -5.36
N THR A 39 -11.76 -1.94 -5.27
CA THR A 39 -11.13 -0.89 -4.45
C THR A 39 -11.98 -0.49 -3.25
N TYR A 40 -12.96 -1.33 -2.86
CA TYR A 40 -13.81 -1.09 -1.70
C TYR A 40 -12.95 -0.94 -0.43
N ALA A 41 -13.06 0.18 0.28
CA ALA A 41 -12.20 0.50 1.42
C ALA A 41 -12.55 -0.25 2.72
N GLY A 42 -13.66 -0.99 2.76
CA GLY A 42 -14.21 -1.59 3.98
C GLY A 42 -15.31 -0.72 4.59
N SER A 43 -15.89 -1.17 5.71
CA SER A 43 -16.95 -0.42 6.42
C SER A 43 -16.38 0.70 7.30
N SER A 44 -15.14 0.52 7.73
CA SER A 44 -14.32 1.50 8.47
C SER A 44 -12.84 1.23 8.19
N ALA A 45 -11.95 2.15 8.60
CA ALA A 45 -10.53 1.82 8.73
C ALA A 45 -10.35 0.58 9.61
N PHE A 46 -9.44 -0.31 9.22
CA PHE A 46 -9.11 -1.56 9.91
C PHE A 46 -10.32 -2.48 10.19
N SER A 47 -11.35 -2.43 9.33
CA SER A 47 -12.48 -3.35 9.39
C SER A 47 -12.05 -4.81 9.11
N GLU A 48 -11.07 -5.00 8.22
CA GLU A 48 -10.51 -6.32 7.92
C GLU A 48 -9.62 -6.80 9.06
N ILE A 49 -9.71 -8.09 9.42
CA ILE A 49 -8.93 -8.63 10.53
C ILE A 49 -7.44 -8.70 10.17
N GLU A 50 -7.13 -8.93 8.90
CA GLU A 50 -5.78 -9.00 8.35
C GLU A 50 -5.04 -7.67 8.52
N THR A 51 -5.66 -6.56 8.11
CA THR A 51 -5.05 -5.22 8.24
C THR A 51 -4.99 -4.77 9.69
N ARG A 52 -6.04 -5.03 10.48
CA ARG A 52 -6.07 -4.73 11.91
C ARG A 52 -4.98 -5.45 12.69
N THR A 53 -4.73 -6.72 12.35
CA THR A 53 -3.71 -7.54 13.02
C THR A 53 -2.30 -7.03 12.72
N ILE A 54 -2.01 -6.72 11.45
CA ILE A 54 -0.72 -6.14 11.06
C ILE A 54 -0.52 -4.77 11.72
N ALA A 55 -1.55 -3.91 11.73
CA ALA A 55 -1.48 -2.60 12.37
C ALA A 55 -1.16 -2.72 13.86
N ASN A 56 -1.87 -3.59 14.59
CA ASN A 56 -1.63 -3.84 16.01
C ASN A 56 -0.19 -4.34 16.26
N TYR A 57 0.30 -5.27 15.44
CA TYR A 57 1.66 -5.78 15.55
C TYR A 57 2.69 -4.67 15.29
N VAL A 58 2.58 -3.95 14.19
CA VAL A 58 3.47 -2.83 13.85
C VAL A 58 3.49 -1.77 14.95
N THR A 59 2.33 -1.44 15.52
CA THR A 59 2.24 -0.52 16.66
C THR A 59 2.95 -1.08 17.89
N SER A 60 2.84 -2.38 18.17
CA SER A 60 3.50 -3.01 19.33
C SER A 60 5.04 -2.98 19.26
N ILE A 61 5.61 -2.92 18.05
CA ILE A 61 7.06 -2.86 17.82
C ILE A 61 7.53 -1.51 17.29
N ALA A 62 6.70 -0.45 17.37
CA ALA A 62 6.95 0.81 16.66
C ALA A 62 8.27 1.49 17.04
N SER A 63 8.74 1.33 18.28
CA SER A 63 10.05 1.86 18.74
C SER A 63 11.24 1.17 18.07
N GLU A 64 11.07 -0.09 17.66
CA GLU A 64 12.12 -0.94 17.12
C GLU A 64 12.04 -1.07 15.60
N LEU A 65 10.86 -0.88 15.01
CA LEU A 65 10.63 -0.97 13.57
C LEU A 65 11.43 0.10 12.81
N LYS A 66 12.36 -0.35 11.95
CA LYS A 66 13.18 0.56 11.13
C LYS A 66 12.70 0.66 9.68
N ILE A 67 12.13 -0.40 9.13
CA ILE A 67 11.75 -0.50 7.72
C ILE A 67 10.41 -1.23 7.61
N TYR A 68 9.52 -0.74 6.76
CA TYR A 68 8.29 -1.40 6.34
C TYR A 68 8.28 -1.55 4.82
N LEU A 69 8.19 -2.78 4.31
CA LEU A 69 8.10 -3.08 2.87
C LEU A 69 6.81 -3.86 2.59
N SER A 70 5.97 -3.34 1.70
CA SER A 70 4.78 -4.04 1.18
C SER A 70 5.01 -4.41 -0.28
N ILE A 71 4.98 -5.70 -0.59
CA ILE A 71 5.34 -6.21 -1.92
C ILE A 71 4.07 -6.51 -2.72
N HIS A 72 4.00 -5.99 -3.93
CA HIS A 72 2.90 -6.18 -4.87
C HIS A 72 3.43 -6.47 -6.28
N SER A 73 2.52 -6.93 -7.14
CA SER A 73 2.73 -7.06 -8.59
C SER A 73 1.53 -6.46 -9.33
N TYR A 74 1.67 -5.98 -10.57
CA TYR A 74 2.84 -5.97 -11.46
C TYR A 74 3.44 -4.56 -11.57
N SER A 75 3.96 -4.20 -12.75
CA SER A 75 4.40 -2.86 -13.17
C SER A 75 5.85 -2.48 -12.91
N GLN A 76 6.62 -3.30 -12.18
CA GLN A 76 8.04 -3.03 -11.89
C GLN A 76 8.26 -1.63 -11.28
N LEU A 77 7.52 -1.33 -10.21
CA LEU A 77 7.60 -0.04 -9.50
C LEU A 77 8.18 -0.24 -8.10
N LEU A 78 9.04 0.69 -7.68
CA LEU A 78 9.45 0.86 -6.28
C LEU A 78 8.82 2.16 -5.77
N LEU A 79 7.77 2.01 -4.98
CA LEU A 79 6.89 3.12 -4.63
C LEU A 79 7.20 3.69 -3.25
N LEU A 80 7.22 5.02 -3.16
CA LEU A 80 7.50 5.80 -1.96
C LEU A 80 6.24 6.58 -1.53
N PRO A 81 6.06 6.86 -0.22
CA PRO A 81 4.94 7.68 0.23
C PRO A 81 4.94 9.08 -0.40
N TYR A 82 3.78 9.74 -0.55
CA TYR A 82 2.43 9.34 -0.15
C TYR A 82 1.55 9.00 -1.36
N GLY A 83 0.55 8.13 -1.17
CA GLY A 83 -0.42 7.83 -2.23
C GLY A 83 -1.70 8.67 -2.23
N VAL A 84 -1.88 9.57 -1.26
CA VAL A 84 -3.14 10.33 -1.07
C VAL A 84 -3.02 11.83 -1.37
N ARG A 85 -1.80 12.33 -1.58
CA ARG A 85 -1.52 13.75 -1.80
C ARG A 85 -0.19 13.93 -2.51
N THR A 86 -0.05 15.02 -3.23
CA THR A 86 1.15 15.39 -4.02
C THR A 86 2.33 15.87 -3.18
N SER A 87 2.14 16.20 -1.91
CA SER A 87 3.28 16.51 -1.03
C SER A 87 4.07 15.25 -0.67
N VAL A 88 5.38 15.41 -0.53
CA VAL A 88 6.32 14.34 -0.19
C VAL A 88 6.68 14.34 1.30
N PRO A 89 7.14 13.21 1.88
CA PRO A 89 7.69 13.20 3.24
C PRO A 89 8.98 14.03 3.34
N SER A 90 9.31 14.52 4.53
CA SER A 90 10.49 15.37 4.75
C SER A 90 11.82 14.69 4.38
N ASN A 91 11.88 13.36 4.47
CA ASN A 91 13.03 12.54 4.09
C ASN A 91 12.93 11.94 2.68
N TYR A 92 12.10 12.49 1.79
CA TYR A 92 11.86 11.95 0.45
C TYR A 92 13.14 11.73 -0.36
N ASN A 93 14.07 12.69 -0.35
CA ASN A 93 15.33 12.57 -1.10
C ASN A 93 16.18 11.37 -0.62
N THR A 94 16.18 11.09 0.69
CA THR A 94 16.85 9.90 1.25
C THR A 94 16.16 8.61 0.80
N LEU A 95 14.82 8.60 0.79
CA LEU A 95 14.06 7.44 0.31
C LEU A 95 14.27 7.21 -1.19
N LEU A 96 14.37 8.27 -1.98
CA LEU A 96 14.64 8.21 -3.42
C LEU A 96 16.03 7.65 -3.72
N ASP A 97 17.07 8.10 -3.00
CA ASP A 97 18.43 7.55 -3.13
C ASP A 97 18.49 6.05 -2.79
N ILE A 98 17.86 5.63 -1.69
CA ILE A 98 17.76 4.21 -1.30
C ILE A 98 17.02 3.42 -2.38
N GLY A 99 15.89 3.96 -2.88
CA GLY A 99 15.09 3.31 -3.91
C GLY A 99 15.86 3.15 -5.22
N GLN A 100 16.61 4.18 -5.65
CA GLN A 100 17.40 4.12 -6.89
C GLN A 100 18.51 3.07 -6.79
N LYS A 101 19.26 3.06 -5.67
CA LYS A 101 20.28 2.03 -5.41
C LYS A 101 19.69 0.62 -5.40
N THR A 102 18.47 0.47 -4.86
CA THR A 102 17.75 -0.81 -4.87
C THR A 102 17.37 -1.24 -6.29
N ALA A 103 16.83 -0.32 -7.10
CA ALA A 103 16.47 -0.59 -8.49
C ALA A 103 17.69 -0.97 -9.34
N ASP A 104 18.81 -0.27 -9.16
CA ASP A 104 20.06 -0.57 -9.85
C ASP A 104 20.58 -1.96 -9.47
N ALA A 105 20.54 -2.32 -8.18
CA ALA A 105 20.95 -3.63 -7.70
C ALA A 105 20.05 -4.76 -8.24
N LEU A 106 18.73 -4.55 -8.31
CA LEU A 106 17.78 -5.51 -8.89
C LEU A 106 18.09 -5.77 -10.38
N ALA A 107 18.48 -4.73 -11.12
CA ALA A 107 18.78 -4.84 -12.54
C ALA A 107 20.06 -5.66 -12.84
N VAL A 108 20.99 -5.81 -11.89
CA VAL A 108 22.27 -6.52 -12.11
C VAL A 108 22.06 -7.95 -12.60
N ARG A 109 21.07 -8.66 -12.05
CA ARG A 109 20.91 -10.10 -12.32
C ARG A 109 20.28 -10.39 -13.69
N TYR A 110 19.23 -9.66 -14.05
CA TYR A 110 18.41 -9.97 -15.22
C TYR A 110 18.06 -8.75 -16.09
N GLY A 111 18.59 -7.58 -15.79
CA GLY A 111 18.31 -6.35 -16.55
C GLY A 111 16.92 -5.76 -16.34
N THR A 112 16.08 -6.33 -15.46
CA THR A 112 14.74 -5.82 -15.15
C THR A 112 14.82 -4.40 -14.59
N ARG A 113 14.14 -3.45 -15.24
CA ARG A 113 14.16 -2.03 -14.88
C ARG A 113 12.95 -1.67 -14.02
N TYR A 114 13.22 -1.06 -12.88
CA TYR A 114 12.20 -0.54 -11.98
C TYR A 114 12.16 0.98 -12.03
N THR A 115 10.96 1.56 -12.03
CA THR A 115 10.77 3.00 -11.84
C THR A 115 10.57 3.28 -10.35
N VAL A 116 11.31 4.26 -9.82
CA VAL A 116 11.27 4.66 -8.42
C VAL A 116 10.59 6.02 -8.30
N GLY A 117 9.65 6.17 -7.36
CA GLY A 117 9.02 7.47 -7.14
C GLY A 117 7.85 7.43 -6.16
N ASN A 118 7.27 8.61 -5.96
CA ASN A 118 6.08 8.78 -5.13
C ASN A 118 4.87 8.03 -5.72
N ILE A 119 4.04 7.43 -4.85
CA ILE A 119 2.85 6.67 -5.26
C ILE A 119 1.89 7.51 -6.10
N VAL A 120 1.57 8.75 -5.69
CA VAL A 120 0.56 9.58 -6.38
C VAL A 120 1.00 10.06 -7.76
N ASP A 121 2.31 10.10 -8.00
CA ASP A 121 2.88 10.53 -9.28
C ASP A 121 3.00 9.37 -10.27
N LEU A 122 3.07 8.13 -9.76
CA LEU A 122 3.29 6.93 -10.56
C LEU A 122 2.03 6.05 -10.75
N LEU A 123 0.97 6.26 -9.95
CA LEU A 123 -0.31 5.53 -10.00
C LEU A 123 -1.50 6.49 -10.08
#